data_AF-A0A5S6Q5N9-F1
#
_entry.id   AF-A0A5S6Q5N9-F1
#
_cell.length_a   1.000
_cell.length_b   1.000
_cell.length_c   1.000
_cell.angle_alpha   90.00
_cell.angle_beta   90.00
_cell.angle_gamma   90.00
#
_symmetry.space_group_name_H-M   'P 1'
#
loop_
_entity.id
_entity.type
_entity.pdbx_description
1 polymer ?
#
loop_
_entity_poly.entity_id
_entity_poly.type
_entity_poly.pdbx_seq_one_letter_code
_entity_poly.pdbx_strand_id
1 'polypeptide(L)'
;MREYLPTLQRRAKWWTDTFNLKVGDFMAVIEPNVNRGEWITGRVMRVIVSPDGIVRKAIVKTRLELYERPVTRLALLEECKSDGTEQSTRAECRGRADEGSLGCNTSHERQRYAHST
;
A
#
# COMPACT_ATOMS: atom_id res chain seq x y z
N MET A 1 -30.73 45.88 23.98
CA MET A 1 -30.16 45.92 22.63
C MET A 1 -29.15 44.79 22.53
N ARG A 2 -29.40 43.77 21.71
CA ARG A 2 -28.50 42.61 21.57
C ARG A 2 -27.55 42.91 20.42
N GLU A 3 -26.32 43.29 20.75
CA GLU A 3 -25.26 43.51 19.77
C GLU A 3 -24.91 42.17 19.11
N TYR A 4 -25.29 42.02 17.84
CA TYR A 4 -24.85 40.95 16.97
C TYR A 4 -23.40 41.24 16.59
N LEU A 5 -22.46 40.72 17.37
CA LEU A 5 -21.13 40.47 16.81
C LEU A 5 -21.29 39.23 15.93
N PRO A 6 -21.31 39.34 14.58
CA PRO A 6 -21.15 38.16 13.75
C PRO A 6 -19.83 37.55 14.18
N THR A 7 -19.89 36.36 14.78
CA THR A 7 -18.73 35.56 15.15
C THR A 7 -17.78 35.61 13.98
N LEU A 8 -16.70 36.40 14.13
CA LEU A 8 -15.67 36.67 13.14
C LEU A 8 -15.37 35.33 12.46
N GLN A 9 -15.88 35.17 11.24
CA GLN A 9 -16.09 33.88 10.60
C GLN A 9 -14.74 33.17 10.56
N ARG A 10 -14.50 32.25 11.51
CA ARG A 10 -13.17 31.71 11.78
C ARG A 10 -12.82 30.78 10.63
N ARG A 11 -12.23 31.33 9.57
CA ARG A 11 -11.70 30.54 8.46
C ARG A 11 -10.65 29.62 9.06
N ALA A 12 -10.90 28.31 9.01
CA ALA A 12 -9.86 27.33 9.26
C ALA A 12 -8.78 27.57 8.20
N LYS A 13 -7.64 28.12 8.65
CA LYS A 13 -6.44 28.23 7.84
C LYS A 13 -5.90 26.80 7.68
N TRP A 14 -5.34 26.47 6.52
CA TRP A 14 -5.19 25.12 5.98
C TRP A 14 -4.00 24.39 6.62
N TRP A 15 -3.97 24.32 7.95
CA TRP A 15 -2.91 23.75 8.77
C TRP A 15 -3.08 22.24 9.01
N THR A 16 -3.87 21.57 8.19
CA THR A 16 -3.92 20.11 8.27
C THR A 16 -2.61 19.59 7.74
N ASP A 17 -1.95 18.76 8.55
CA ASP A 17 -0.71 18.08 8.17
C ASP A 17 -0.93 17.35 6.85
N THR A 18 -0.11 17.67 5.85
CA THR A 18 -0.23 17.09 4.52
C THR A 18 0.35 15.70 4.54
N PHE A 19 -0.40 14.72 4.04
CA PHE A 19 0.09 13.36 3.83
C PHE A 19 1.41 13.39 3.03
N ASN A 20 2.45 12.78 3.59
CA ASN A 20 3.73 12.65 2.91
C ASN A 20 3.66 11.54 1.86
N LEU A 21 4.09 11.85 0.63
CA LEU A 21 4.12 10.89 -0.47
C LEU A 21 4.99 9.67 -0.12
N LYS A 22 4.51 8.48 -0.50
CA LYS A 22 5.22 7.21 -0.29
C LYS A 22 5.65 6.60 -1.62
N VAL A 23 6.64 5.72 -1.53
CA VAL A 23 7.04 4.90 -2.67
C VAL A 23 5.90 3.92 -2.98
N GLY A 24 5.56 3.79 -4.26
CA GLY A 24 4.46 2.92 -4.73
C GLY A 24 3.12 3.62 -4.94
N ASP A 25 2.97 4.87 -4.48
CA ASP A 25 1.76 5.66 -4.72
C ASP A 25 1.54 5.91 -6.22
N PHE A 26 0.28 5.89 -6.65
CA PHE A 26 -0.12 6.18 -8.04
C PHE A 26 -0.51 7.65 -8.18
N MET A 27 0.08 8.33 -9.16
CA MET A 27 -0.03 9.78 -9.30
C MET A 27 -0.24 10.22 -10.73
N ALA A 28 -0.87 11.39 -10.87
CA ALA A 28 -0.82 12.17 -12.10
C ALA A 28 0.33 13.20 -12.03
N VAL A 29 1.08 13.31 -13.12
CA VAL A 29 2.16 14.27 -13.31
C VAL A 29 1.62 15.44 -14.12
N ILE A 30 1.67 16.64 -13.54
CA ILE A 30 1.20 17.86 -14.17
C ILE A 30 2.36 18.47 -14.94
N GLU A 31 2.39 18.33 -16.26
CA GLU A 31 3.38 18.94 -17.15
C GLU A 31 2.81 20.13 -17.92
N PRO A 32 3.62 21.14 -18.27
CA PRO A 32 3.14 22.29 -19.02
C PRO A 32 3.01 22.00 -20.53
N ASN A 33 3.72 20.97 -21.01
CA ASN A 33 3.86 20.63 -22.43
C ASN A 33 2.86 19.54 -22.87
N VAL A 34 1.91 19.17 -22.02
CA VAL A 34 0.91 18.14 -22.33
C VAL A 34 -0.32 18.80 -22.92
N ASN A 35 -0.83 18.22 -23.99
CA ASN A 35 -2.05 18.69 -24.63
C ASN A 35 -3.23 18.63 -23.64
N ARG A 36 -4.15 19.60 -23.77
CA ARG A 36 -5.32 19.67 -22.90
C ARG A 36 -6.12 18.36 -22.96
N GLY A 37 -6.39 17.77 -21.79
CA GLY A 37 -7.18 16.54 -21.68
C GLY A 37 -6.35 15.26 -21.57
N GLU A 38 -5.06 15.33 -21.83
CA GLU A 38 -4.14 14.22 -21.57
C GLU A 38 -3.56 14.34 -20.16
N TRP A 39 -3.60 13.24 -19.41
CA TRP A 39 -3.06 13.17 -18.06
C TRP A 39 -1.92 12.17 -18.07
N ILE A 40 -0.71 12.65 -17.82
CA ILE A 40 0.41 11.75 -17.60
C ILE A 40 0.23 11.11 -16.24
N THR A 41 0.22 9.78 -16.20
CA THR A 41 0.15 9.02 -14.96
C THR A 41 1.43 8.23 -14.73
N GLY A 42 1.69 7.88 -13.47
CA GLY A 42 2.86 7.12 -13.09
C GLY A 42 2.84 6.69 -11.63
N ARG A 43 3.81 5.85 -11.28
CA ARG A 43 4.04 5.40 -9.89
C ARG A 43 5.28 6.04 -9.31
N VAL A 44 5.22 6.41 -8.04
CA VAL A 44 6.39 6.92 -7.33
C VAL A 44 7.40 5.79 -7.16
N MET A 45 8.59 5.95 -7.73
CA MET A 45 9.70 5.01 -7.57
C MET A 45 10.59 5.37 -6.39
N ARG A 46 10.83 6.67 -6.19
CA ARG A 46 11.70 7.17 -5.12
C ARG A 46 11.21 8.52 -4.65
N VAL A 47 11.36 8.74 -3.35
CA VAL A 47 11.00 9.98 -2.69
C VAL A 47 12.27 10.67 -2.21
N ILE A 48 12.37 11.99 -2.39
CA ILE A 48 13.47 12.81 -1.92
C ILE A 48 12.96 13.66 -0.75
N VAL A 49 13.33 13.23 0.45
CA VAL A 49 13.01 13.90 1.71
C VAL A 49 14.00 15.04 1.97
N SER A 50 13.47 16.13 2.51
CA SER A 50 14.28 17.23 3.03
C SER A 50 14.77 16.90 4.45
N PRO A 51 15.76 17.63 5.00
CA PRO A 51 16.18 17.47 6.39
C PRO A 51 15.04 17.65 7.41
N ASP A 52 14.01 18.41 7.05
CA ASP A 52 12.80 18.61 7.86
C ASP A 52 11.87 17.38 7.90
N GLY A 53 12.21 16.29 7.20
CA GLY A 53 11.37 15.09 7.07
C GLY A 53 10.25 15.21 6.03
N ILE A 54 10.07 16.39 5.41
CA ILE A 54 9.02 16.67 4.42
C ILE A 54 9.50 16.28 3.02
N VAL A 55 8.62 15.63 2.25
CA VAL A 55 8.85 15.32 0.84
C VAL A 55 8.66 16.58 -0.01
N ARG A 56 9.71 17.00 -0.72
CA ARG A 56 9.63 18.15 -1.66
C ARG A 56 9.74 17.73 -3.12
N LYS A 57 10.39 16.60 -3.40
CA LYS A 57 10.57 16.06 -4.75
C LYS A 57 10.36 14.54 -4.74
N ALA A 58 9.88 14.01 -5.86
CA ALA A 58 9.77 12.59 -6.08
C ALA A 58 10.17 12.23 -7.52
N ILE A 59 10.68 11.01 -7.68
CA ILE A 59 10.98 10.40 -8.97
C ILE A 59 9.82 9.47 -9.30
N VAL A 60 9.12 9.79 -10.39
CA VAL A 60 7.93 9.08 -10.85
C VAL A 60 8.24 8.32 -12.12
N LYS A 61 7.83 7.05 -12.18
CA LYS A 61 7.90 6.24 -13.38
C LYS A 61 6.60 6.35 -14.16
N THR A 62 6.71 6.98 -15.32
CA THR A 62 5.65 7.07 -16.32
C THR A 62 5.86 5.97 -17.36
N ARG A 63 4.87 5.78 -18.27
CA ARG A 63 4.97 4.86 -19.42
C ARG A 63 6.21 5.11 -20.29
N LEU A 64 6.62 6.37 -20.44
CA LEU A 64 7.68 6.79 -21.35
C LEU A 64 9.04 6.86 -20.65
N GLU A 65 9.10 7.55 -19.50
CA GLU A 65 10.37 7.87 -18.84
C GLU A 65 10.18 8.03 -17.32
N LEU A 66 11.30 8.16 -16.61
CA LEU A 66 11.38 8.57 -15.22
C LEU A 66 11.46 10.11 -15.14
N TYR A 67 10.55 10.71 -14.38
CA TYR A 67 10.50 12.15 -14.16
C TYR A 67 10.87 12.50 -12.72
N GLU A 68 11.81 13.43 -12.54
CA GLU A 68 12.00 14.10 -11.24
C GLU A 68 11.12 15.35 -11.18
N ARG A 69 10.17 15.36 -10.25
CA ARG A 69 9.21 16.46 -10.10
C ARG A 69 9.02 16.90 -8.66
N PRO A 70 8.79 18.20 -8.43
CA PRO A 70 8.37 18.68 -7.12
C PRO A 70 6.95 18.20 -6.81
N VAL A 71 6.63 18.04 -5.53
CA VAL A 71 5.31 17.57 -5.06
C VAL A 71 4.16 18.45 -5.56
N THR A 72 4.38 19.75 -5.74
CA THR A 72 3.39 20.68 -6.28
C THR A 72 2.91 20.34 -7.70
N ARG A 73 3.67 19.53 -8.43
CA ARG A 73 3.33 19.06 -9.79
C ARG A 73 2.87 17.61 -9.82
N LEU A 74 2.63 17.02 -8.65
CA LEU A 74 2.16 15.65 -8.51
C LEU A 74 0.80 15.69 -7.82
N ALA A 75 -0.16 14.99 -8.39
CA ALA A 75 -1.47 14.79 -7.78
C ALA A 75 -1.64 13.31 -7.45
N LEU A 76 -1.89 13.02 -6.18
CA LEU A 76 -2.18 11.67 -5.71
C LEU A 76 -3.51 11.20 -6.30
N LEU A 77 -3.50 10.02 -6.94
CA LEU A 77 -4.69 9.37 -7.45
C LEU A 77 -5.10 8.21 -6.54
N GLU A 78 -4.14 7.37 -6.17
CA GLU A 78 -4.35 6.24 -5.28
C GLU A 78 -3.15 6.08 -4.32
N GLU A 79 -3.46 5.86 -3.05
CA GLU A 79 -2.47 5.50 -2.03
C GLU A 79 -1.98 4.06 -2.24
N CYS A 80 -0.68 3.84 -2.04
CA CYS A 80 -0.14 2.49 -2.02
C CYS A 80 -0.76 1.70 -0.86
N LYS A 81 -1.51 0.65 -1.18
CA LYS A 81 -2.01 -0.29 -0.17
C LYS A 81 -0.80 -0.95 0.47
N SER A 82 -0.66 -0.83 1.78
CA SER A 82 0.28 -1.66 2.52
C SER A 82 -0.26 -3.09 2.49
N ASP A 83 0.15 -3.83 1.46
CA ASP A 83 -0.13 -5.25 1.36
C ASP A 83 0.60 -5.95 2.51
N GLY A 84 -0.14 -6.32 3.55
CA GLY A 84 0.27 -7.45 4.37
C GLY A 84 0.41 -8.65 3.44
N THR A 85 1.59 -9.26 3.46
CA THR A 85 1.95 -10.53 2.83
C THR A 85 0.74 -11.45 2.59
N GLU A 86 0.44 -11.76 1.31
CA GLU A 86 -0.17 -13.02 0.87
C GLU A 86 -0.30 -13.03 -0.67
N GLN A 87 0.80 -13.38 -1.36
CA GLN A 87 0.71 -13.92 -2.71
C GLN A 87 0.90 -15.43 -2.61
N SER A 88 -0.26 -16.09 -2.53
CA SER A 88 -0.50 -17.51 -2.73
C SER A 88 0.44 -18.12 -3.78
N THR A 89 1.11 -19.20 -3.36
CA THR A 89 1.75 -20.19 -4.22
C THR A 89 0.77 -20.70 -5.27
N ARG A 90 1.04 -20.43 -6.55
CA ARG A 90 0.42 -21.17 -7.66
C ARG A 90 1.43 -21.42 -8.78
N ALA A 91 2.19 -22.49 -8.60
CA ALA A 91 2.70 -23.35 -9.66
C ALA A 91 2.71 -24.77 -9.05
N GLU A 92 1.62 -25.51 -9.20
CA GLU A 92 1.29 -26.42 -10.31
C GLU A 92 1.61 -27.87 -9.93
N CYS A 93 0.55 -28.66 -9.97
CA CYS A 93 0.44 -30.05 -9.58
C CYS A 93 1.27 -30.98 -10.47
N ARG A 94 2.10 -31.84 -9.87
CA ARG A 94 2.49 -33.14 -10.44
C ARG A 94 2.66 -34.17 -9.33
N GLY A 95 1.73 -35.12 -9.24
CA GLY A 95 1.87 -36.30 -8.38
C GLY A 95 0.58 -37.11 -8.40
N ARG A 96 0.62 -38.26 -9.06
CA ARG A 96 -0.50 -39.17 -9.33
C ARG A 96 -1.11 -39.74 -8.05
N ALA A 97 -2.42 -39.96 -8.11
CA ALA A 97 -3.15 -40.82 -7.20
C ALA A 97 -2.62 -42.27 -7.28
N ASP A 98 -2.33 -42.85 -6.13
CA ASP A 98 -2.36 -44.30 -5.92
C ASP A 98 -3.15 -44.51 -4.61
N GLU A 99 -4.45 -44.75 -4.74
CA GLU A 99 -5.30 -45.19 -3.64
C GLU A 99 -5.55 -46.69 -3.81
N GLY A 100 -4.84 -47.49 -3.03
CA GLY A 100 -4.98 -48.93 -2.98
C GLY A 100 -4.81 -49.46 -1.56
N SER A 101 -5.80 -50.24 -1.13
CA SER A 101 -5.83 -51.13 0.04
C SER A 101 -6.20 -50.55 1.41
N LEU A 102 -7.53 -50.48 1.59
CA LEU A 102 -8.28 -51.24 2.61
C LEU A 102 -7.46 -52.01 3.65
N GLY A 103 -7.74 -51.74 4.93
CA GLY A 103 -7.29 -52.55 6.05
C GLY A 103 -7.88 -52.12 7.39
N CYS A 104 -9.15 -52.47 7.62
CA CYS A 104 -9.71 -52.84 8.94
C CYS A 104 -8.64 -53.51 9.84
N ASN A 105 -8.65 -53.51 11.17
CA ASN A 105 -9.54 -53.02 12.22
C ASN A 105 -8.93 -53.51 13.55
N THR A 106 -9.30 -52.82 14.62
CA THR A 106 -9.48 -53.30 16.01
C THR A 106 -8.55 -54.40 16.56
N SER A 107 -7.84 -54.06 17.65
CA SER A 107 -8.03 -54.63 19.00
C SER A 107 -6.73 -54.97 19.73
N HIS A 108 -6.78 -54.81 21.06
CA HIS A 108 -5.97 -55.48 22.08
C HIS A 108 -4.52 -54.94 22.23
N GLU A 109 -3.96 -54.66 23.41
CA GLU A 109 -4.30 -55.02 24.79
C GLU A 109 -3.17 -54.52 25.73
N ARG A 110 -3.53 -54.24 27.00
CA ARG A 110 -2.71 -54.17 28.25
C ARG A 110 -1.51 -53.19 28.34
N GLN A 111 -1.62 -52.17 29.19
CA GLN A 111 -1.23 -52.17 30.62
C GLN A 111 0.25 -52.47 30.88
N ARG A 112 0.95 -51.54 31.55
CA ARG A 112 1.35 -51.65 32.97
C ARG A 112 2.40 -50.61 33.37
N TYR A 113 2.13 -49.91 34.50
CA TYR A 113 3.00 -49.43 35.61
C TYR A 113 4.36 -48.76 35.27
N ALA A 114 4.88 -47.77 35.99
CA ALA A 114 4.93 -47.61 37.44
C ALA A 114 5.29 -46.17 37.86
N HIS A 115 5.14 -45.95 39.16
CA HIS A 115 5.35 -44.74 39.96
C HIS A 115 6.83 -44.50 40.34
N SER A 116 7.10 -43.30 40.88
CA SER A 116 8.23 -42.85 41.74
C SER A 116 9.62 -42.78 41.07
N THR A 117 10.32 -41.65 41.10
CA THR A 117 10.75 -40.88 42.30
C THR A 117 10.77 -39.38 42.01
#